data_AF-A0A353XY09-F1
#
_entry.id   AF-A0A353XY09-F1
#
_cell.length_a   1.000
_cell.length_b   1.000
_cell.length_c   1.000
_cell.angle_alpha   90.00
_cell.angle_beta   90.00
_cell.angle_gamma   90.00
#
_symmetry.space_group_name_H-M   'P 1'
#
loop_
_entity.id
_entity.type
_entity.pdbx_description
1 polymer ?
#
loop_
_entity_poly.entity_id
_entity_poly.type
_entity_poly.pdbx_seq_one_letter_code
_entity_poly.pdbx_strand_id
1 'polypeptide(L)'
;MHKQRFLVSSLALLLIMLSTAQLNAAPFRERFKNAEPYGVLFNQYDPNFYTGFAPRVQSKEHITIHLGRGNQVRVRMVLPEESINHYLQDQVARHALYKEVIDKGVITLTTNKSWERYDAIIAEEKLAELVAKRPELSPEEWRQLNLDAINKLNPGRLHHIQRDFNAMVTDFAAALKAAEEPKGLKEKLVLINDFFPHRIYITDLTEEQDAAFTELLSLAKADDTAGFAAKAETFFKGVTANLYAVNDGKLDYYEFSSVFPAGTFDATTTYKGQAIPRFSTTGVWTLIPRKHGTGDTGMVDYISKAGYYGMMPMLPYQYAGGSAYNAFHNPGISNWMGGHPLIPKEWKESTENSRSGKPYLRSSITSRGPVSHGCTRMSPGHLTEFREMLPSTSDGMQGIRVFLNLSQCYDVIDIDGDGTEEAMGVQYYIAFQGKSRVANLIWAQNDRKDFYDWLYGDEIVYGQPGEVTVKEAVSCDFVKRKASEGKVYKDIKLYEAPSEPENLQFYTIKGVKPASHLGYDINRELRRVGYGYDVDRKLLKLDK
;
A
#
# COMPACT_ATOMS: atom_id res chain seq x y z
N MET A 1 -68.43 -11.63 53.91
CA MET A 1 -69.21 -10.56 53.22
C MET A 1 -68.25 -9.80 52.29
N HIS A 2 -68.75 -9.29 51.15
CA HIS A 2 -68.18 -8.25 50.25
C HIS A 2 -66.68 -8.35 49.81
N LYS A 3 -66.33 -8.31 48.52
CA LYS A 3 -66.32 -7.16 47.56
C LYS A 3 -65.41 -6.02 48.08
N GLN A 4 -64.53 -5.36 47.30
CA GLN A 4 -64.20 -5.34 45.84
C GLN A 4 -62.87 -4.51 45.66
N ARG A 5 -62.09 -4.42 44.55
CA ARG A 5 -62.10 -4.88 43.14
C ARG A 5 -60.70 -4.64 42.49
N PHE A 6 -60.30 -5.40 41.44
CA PHE A 6 -59.22 -5.08 40.45
C PHE A 6 -57.75 -4.99 40.96
N LEU A 7 -56.67 -4.99 40.13
CA LEU A 7 -56.51 -4.83 38.67
C LEU A 7 -55.35 -5.72 38.10
N VAL A 8 -55.64 -6.39 36.97
CA VAL A 8 -54.87 -6.61 35.69
C VAL A 8 -53.32 -6.59 35.63
N SER A 9 -52.80 -7.54 34.82
CA SER A 9 -51.50 -7.58 34.10
C SER A 9 -50.17 -7.74 34.86
N SER A 10 -49.46 -8.83 34.52
CA SER A 10 -47.99 -8.90 34.44
C SER A 10 -47.55 -10.03 33.47
N LEU A 11 -48.05 -10.00 32.24
CA LEU A 11 -47.47 -10.72 31.11
C LEU A 11 -46.67 -9.71 30.28
N ALA A 12 -45.42 -9.46 30.66
CA ALA A 12 -44.58 -8.45 30.04
C ALA A 12 -43.16 -8.95 29.80
N LEU A 13 -42.79 -8.98 28.52
CA LEU A 13 -41.42 -8.88 27.99
C LEU A 13 -40.29 -9.43 28.87
N LEU A 14 -40.00 -10.73 28.75
CA LEU A 14 -38.60 -11.17 28.71
C LEU A 14 -38.04 -10.86 27.30
N LEU A 15 -38.10 -9.58 26.91
CA LEU A 15 -37.45 -9.12 25.69
C LEU A 15 -35.96 -9.04 26.01
N ILE A 16 -35.25 -10.14 25.77
CA ILE A 16 -33.79 -10.16 25.86
C ILE A 16 -33.28 -9.20 24.79
N MET A 17 -32.95 -7.98 25.20
CA MET A 17 -32.11 -7.09 24.41
C MET A 17 -30.71 -7.70 24.36
N LEU A 18 -30.54 -8.64 23.44
CA LEU A 18 -29.26 -8.94 22.81
C LEU A 18 -28.77 -7.62 22.20
N SER A 19 -27.94 -6.90 22.96
CA SER A 19 -27.19 -5.76 22.45
C SER A 19 -26.40 -6.25 21.23
N THR A 20 -26.67 -5.65 20.06
CA THR A 20 -26.22 -6.13 18.75
C THR A 20 -24.73 -5.86 18.48
N ALA A 21 -23.92 -5.87 19.53
CA ALA A 21 -22.50 -5.51 19.55
C ALA A 21 -21.56 -6.69 19.92
N GLN A 22 -22.09 -7.92 20.00
CA GLN A 22 -21.30 -9.14 20.30
C GLN A 22 -21.49 -10.23 19.24
N LEU A 23 -21.31 -9.89 17.96
CA LEU A 23 -21.29 -10.89 16.88
C LEU A 23 -20.57 -10.35 15.62
N ASN A 24 -19.24 -10.26 15.67
CA ASN A 24 -18.46 -10.39 14.43
C ASN A 24 -18.66 -11.82 13.93
N ALA A 25 -19.49 -11.95 12.89
CA ALA A 25 -20.09 -13.21 12.49
C ALA A 25 -19.05 -14.28 12.13
N ALA A 26 -19.36 -15.53 12.48
CA ALA A 26 -18.62 -16.67 11.94
C ALA A 26 -18.75 -16.67 10.41
N PRO A 27 -17.68 -17.00 9.66
CA PRO A 27 -17.68 -16.83 8.21
C PRO A 27 -18.71 -17.77 7.57
N PHE A 28 -19.56 -17.22 6.72
CA PHE A 28 -20.80 -17.83 6.26
C PHE A 28 -20.80 -18.13 4.75
N ARG A 29 -21.78 -18.90 4.29
CA ARG A 29 -21.76 -19.52 2.94
C ARG A 29 -22.80 -18.92 2.00
N GLU A 30 -22.67 -17.63 1.73
CA GLU A 30 -23.47 -16.92 0.72
C GLU A 30 -22.67 -16.56 -0.53
N ARG A 31 -23.35 -16.03 -1.55
CA ARG A 31 -22.70 -15.27 -2.61
C ARG A 31 -22.52 -13.82 -2.15
N PHE A 32 -21.43 -13.22 -2.62
CA PHE A 32 -21.31 -11.78 -2.71
C PHE A 32 -22.49 -11.18 -3.48
N LYS A 33 -23.05 -10.07 -2.97
CA LYS A 33 -24.23 -9.36 -3.53
C LYS A 33 -23.87 -8.37 -4.65
N ASN A 34 -22.79 -7.58 -4.50
CA ASN A 34 -22.37 -6.61 -5.52
C ASN A 34 -21.77 -7.37 -6.72
N ALA A 35 -22.34 -7.11 -7.91
CA ALA A 35 -22.00 -7.72 -9.18
C ALA A 35 -20.81 -7.08 -9.90
N GLU A 36 -20.26 -5.98 -9.39
CA GLU A 36 -19.04 -5.34 -9.89
C GLU A 36 -17.81 -6.25 -9.73
N PRO A 37 -17.02 -6.52 -10.79
CA PRO A 37 -15.84 -7.37 -10.70
C PRO A 37 -14.68 -6.71 -9.96
N TYR A 38 -14.30 -7.27 -8.82
CA TYR A 38 -13.01 -6.99 -8.17
C TYR A 38 -11.97 -8.04 -8.57
N GLY A 39 -10.68 -7.69 -8.43
CA GLY A 39 -9.58 -8.61 -8.69
C GLY A 39 -9.18 -8.65 -10.17
N VAL A 40 -8.25 -9.54 -10.49
CA VAL A 40 -7.85 -9.82 -11.88
C VAL A 40 -8.64 -11.02 -12.39
N LEU A 41 -9.43 -10.81 -13.45
CA LEU A 41 -10.05 -11.91 -14.20
C LEU A 41 -9.04 -12.49 -15.21
N PHE A 42 -8.90 -13.82 -15.25
CA PHE A 42 -7.84 -14.47 -16.02
C PHE A 42 -8.16 -15.88 -16.48
N ASN A 43 -7.34 -16.41 -17.39
CA ASN A 43 -7.50 -17.75 -17.94
C ASN A 43 -6.36 -18.71 -17.54
N GLN A 44 -5.10 -18.27 -17.65
CA GLN A 44 -3.92 -19.06 -17.27
C GLN A 44 -2.94 -18.23 -16.43
N TYR A 45 -2.07 -18.93 -15.70
CA TYR A 45 -1.00 -18.35 -14.88
C TYR A 45 0.17 -17.87 -15.76
N ASP A 46 -0.15 -17.02 -16.74
CA ASP A 46 0.77 -16.51 -17.74
C ASP A 46 1.72 -15.45 -17.14
N PRO A 47 2.92 -15.27 -17.74
CA PRO A 47 3.73 -14.06 -17.60
C PRO A 47 2.91 -12.78 -17.79
N ASN A 48 3.31 -11.70 -17.11
CA ASN A 48 2.60 -10.43 -17.17
C ASN A 48 3.49 -9.23 -16.82
N PHE A 49 3.11 -8.05 -17.30
CA PHE A 49 3.78 -6.77 -17.05
C PHE A 49 2.77 -5.68 -16.63
N TYR A 50 3.28 -4.61 -16.01
CA TYR A 50 2.48 -3.46 -15.55
C TYR A 50 2.01 -2.60 -16.73
N THR A 51 0.77 -2.11 -16.70
CA THR A 51 0.18 -1.26 -17.75
C THR A 51 -0.52 -0.02 -17.20
N GLY A 52 0.02 0.56 -16.12
CA GLY A 52 -0.40 1.85 -15.57
C GLY A 52 0.73 2.88 -15.64
N PHE A 53 0.67 3.91 -14.80
CA PHE A 53 1.48 5.12 -14.91
C PHE A 53 2.16 5.57 -13.61
N ALA A 54 2.24 4.71 -12.59
CA ALA A 54 2.94 5.04 -11.35
C ALA A 54 4.41 5.43 -11.62
N PRO A 55 4.94 6.47 -10.93
CA PRO A 55 6.35 6.82 -10.99
C PRO A 55 7.22 5.77 -10.27
N ARG A 56 8.50 5.69 -10.63
CA ARG A 56 9.51 4.84 -9.97
C ARG A 56 10.46 5.71 -9.14
N VAL A 57 10.84 5.26 -7.96
CA VAL A 57 11.91 5.88 -7.16
C VAL A 57 13.06 4.90 -6.95
N GLN A 58 14.29 5.34 -7.27
CA GLN A 58 15.49 4.49 -7.23
C GLN A 58 16.22 4.49 -5.87
N SER A 59 16.04 5.54 -5.05
CA SER A 59 16.51 5.56 -3.65
C SER A 59 15.47 4.91 -2.73
N LYS A 60 15.93 3.99 -1.89
CA LYS A 60 15.10 3.29 -0.90
C LYS A 60 14.76 4.14 0.32
N GLU A 61 15.58 5.14 0.61
CA GLU A 61 15.44 6.08 1.71
C GLU A 61 14.18 6.96 1.54
N HIS A 62 13.82 7.23 0.28
CA HIS A 62 12.63 7.98 -0.10
C HIS A 62 11.31 7.19 0.01
N ILE A 63 11.38 5.87 0.21
CA ILE A 63 10.22 4.96 0.13
C ILE A 63 9.83 4.44 1.52
N THR A 64 8.57 4.65 1.89
CA THR A 64 7.97 4.17 3.15
C THR A 64 6.80 3.23 2.83
N ILE A 65 6.80 2.03 3.41
CA ILE A 65 5.70 1.06 3.28
C ILE A 65 5.05 0.88 4.66
N HIS A 66 3.74 1.05 4.77
CA HIS A 66 2.98 0.97 6.02
C HIS A 66 1.82 -0.03 5.91
N LEU A 67 1.68 -0.97 6.85
CA LEU A 67 0.48 -1.82 7.00
C LEU A 67 -0.30 -1.34 8.23
N GLY A 68 -1.57 -0.98 8.05
CA GLY A 68 -2.44 -0.46 9.12
C GLY A 68 -3.77 -1.21 9.28
N ARG A 69 -4.45 -0.98 10.42
CA ARG A 69 -5.87 -1.34 10.60
C ARG A 69 -6.71 -0.72 9.48
N GLY A 70 -7.79 -1.41 9.13
CA GLY A 70 -8.43 -1.25 7.83
C GLY A 70 -7.88 -2.23 6.79
N ASN A 71 -6.85 -3.01 7.13
CA ASN A 71 -6.26 -4.04 6.26
C ASN A 71 -5.89 -3.44 4.90
N GLN A 72 -5.06 -2.41 4.94
CA GLN A 72 -4.51 -1.72 3.78
C GLN A 72 -2.99 -1.62 3.90
N VAL A 73 -2.30 -1.56 2.75
CA VAL A 73 -0.88 -1.24 2.66
C VAL A 73 -0.72 0.08 1.93
N ARG A 74 -0.19 1.09 2.64
CA ARG A 74 0.17 2.38 2.09
C ARG A 74 1.63 2.33 1.62
N VAL A 75 1.87 2.84 0.42
CA VAL A 75 3.21 3.06 -0.14
C VAL A 75 3.33 4.54 -0.41
N ARG A 76 4.23 5.19 0.33
CA ARG A 76 4.58 6.60 0.18
C ARG A 76 5.96 6.71 -0.44
N MET A 77 6.10 7.62 -1.40
CA MET A 77 7.38 8.01 -1.96
C MET A 77 7.52 9.53 -1.92
N VAL A 78 8.53 10.05 -1.24
CA VAL A 78 8.99 11.41 -1.50
C VAL A 78 9.68 11.37 -2.87
N LEU A 79 9.32 12.25 -3.80
CA LEU A 79 9.86 12.22 -5.15
C LEU A 79 11.16 13.06 -5.21
N PRO A 80 12.34 12.44 -5.38
CA PRO A 80 13.56 13.20 -5.67
C PRO A 80 13.49 13.81 -7.07
N GLU A 81 14.30 14.84 -7.31
CA GLU A 81 14.36 15.53 -8.61
C GLU A 81 14.67 14.59 -9.77
N GLU A 82 15.50 13.56 -9.58
CA GLU A 82 15.78 12.56 -10.62
C GLU A 82 14.53 11.76 -11.01
N SER A 83 13.65 11.43 -10.05
CA SER A 83 12.39 10.71 -10.34
C SER A 83 11.34 11.61 -10.99
N ILE A 84 11.31 12.91 -10.65
CA ILE A 84 10.45 13.88 -11.33
C ILE A 84 10.95 14.08 -12.76
N ASN A 85 12.22 14.43 -12.94
CA ASN A 85 12.78 14.84 -14.23
C ASN A 85 12.90 13.70 -15.26
N HIS A 86 12.80 12.43 -14.88
CA HIS A 86 12.79 11.31 -15.83
C HIS A 86 11.40 10.67 -16.02
N TYR A 87 10.35 11.10 -15.31
CA TYR A 87 9.06 10.42 -15.31
C TYR A 87 8.48 10.15 -16.71
N LEU A 88 8.39 11.17 -17.56
CA LEU A 88 7.88 11.06 -18.94
C LEU A 88 8.78 10.18 -19.81
N GLN A 89 10.11 10.25 -19.61
CA GLN A 89 11.07 9.43 -20.33
C GLN A 89 10.93 7.95 -19.95
N ASP A 90 10.70 7.66 -18.66
CA ASP A 90 10.45 6.31 -18.15
C ASP A 90 9.13 5.73 -18.68
N GLN A 91 8.04 6.53 -18.75
CA GLN A 91 6.79 6.07 -19.37
C GLN A 91 6.99 5.70 -20.85
N VAL A 92 7.69 6.56 -21.61
CA VAL A 92 7.96 6.35 -23.05
C VAL A 92 8.92 5.17 -23.27
N ALA A 93 9.96 5.02 -22.45
CA ALA A 93 10.90 3.91 -22.54
C ALA A 93 10.23 2.56 -22.23
N ARG A 94 9.36 2.51 -21.21
CA ARG A 94 8.60 1.31 -20.84
C ARG A 94 7.61 0.92 -21.94
N HIS A 95 6.85 1.89 -22.47
CA HIS A 95 5.96 1.68 -23.61
C HIS A 95 6.72 1.19 -24.86
N ALA A 96 7.81 1.86 -25.22
CA ALA A 96 8.61 1.50 -26.40
C ALA A 96 9.19 0.08 -26.29
N LEU A 97 9.69 -0.33 -25.12
CA LEU A 97 10.20 -1.69 -24.90
C LEU A 97 9.10 -2.74 -25.04
N TYR A 98 7.94 -2.52 -24.40
CA TYR A 98 6.79 -3.42 -24.51
C TYR A 98 6.32 -3.54 -25.96
N LYS A 99 6.22 -2.42 -26.67
CA LYS A 99 5.90 -2.40 -28.10
C LYS A 99 6.94 -3.17 -28.92
N GLU A 100 8.23 -3.02 -28.66
CA GLU A 100 9.29 -3.73 -29.38
C GLU A 100 9.21 -5.26 -29.21
N VAL A 101 8.98 -5.77 -27.99
CA VAL A 101 8.84 -7.22 -27.75
C VAL A 101 7.53 -7.80 -28.34
N ILE A 102 6.48 -6.98 -28.48
CA ILE A 102 5.23 -7.35 -29.15
C ILE A 102 5.42 -7.38 -30.67
N ASP A 103 5.92 -6.28 -31.26
CA ASP A 103 6.06 -6.10 -32.71
C ASP A 103 7.09 -7.08 -33.33
N LYS A 104 8.19 -7.38 -32.63
CA LYS A 104 9.14 -8.45 -33.02
C LYS A 104 8.60 -9.86 -32.77
N GLY A 105 7.44 -9.99 -32.11
CA GLY A 105 6.85 -11.28 -31.76
C GLY A 105 7.71 -12.10 -30.79
N VAL A 106 8.48 -11.46 -29.91
CA VAL A 106 9.16 -12.12 -28.78
C VAL A 106 8.11 -12.62 -27.79
N ILE A 107 7.08 -11.81 -27.55
CA ILE A 107 5.91 -12.17 -26.76
C ILE A 107 4.63 -12.18 -27.60
N THR A 108 3.56 -12.74 -27.06
CA THR A 108 2.22 -12.67 -27.66
C THR A 108 1.22 -12.48 -26.53
N LEU A 109 0.46 -11.38 -26.59
CA LEU A 109 -0.48 -10.99 -25.55
C LEU A 109 -1.63 -12.01 -25.42
N THR A 110 -2.00 -12.35 -24.19
CA THR A 110 -3.05 -13.32 -23.87
C THR A 110 -4.11 -12.71 -22.95
N THR A 111 -5.19 -13.46 -22.70
CA THR A 111 -6.20 -13.19 -21.67
C THR A 111 -6.97 -11.85 -21.78
N ASN A 112 -6.35 -10.71 -21.49
CA ASN A 112 -6.96 -9.38 -21.41
C ASN A 112 -6.34 -8.38 -22.43
N LYS A 113 -6.90 -7.16 -22.53
CA LYS A 113 -6.51 -6.05 -23.43
C LYS A 113 -6.03 -4.80 -22.68
N SER A 114 -5.38 -4.98 -21.52
CA SER A 114 -4.88 -3.84 -20.73
C SER A 114 -3.73 -3.10 -21.43
N TRP A 115 -2.95 -3.80 -22.28
CA TRP A 115 -1.97 -3.15 -23.16
C TRP A 115 -2.64 -2.15 -24.10
N GLU A 116 -3.74 -2.52 -24.76
CA GLU A 116 -4.42 -1.63 -25.70
C GLU A 116 -5.00 -0.38 -25.02
N ARG A 117 -5.42 -0.46 -23.75
CA ARG A 117 -5.80 0.73 -22.97
C ARG A 117 -4.58 1.62 -22.66
N TYR A 118 -3.45 1.02 -22.28
CA TYR A 118 -2.20 1.74 -22.00
C TYR A 118 -1.60 2.39 -23.26
N ASP A 119 -1.52 1.67 -24.37
CA ASP A 119 -1.08 2.13 -25.69
C ASP A 119 -1.95 3.28 -26.21
N ALA A 120 -3.27 3.19 -26.04
CA ALA A 120 -4.20 4.27 -26.37
C ALA A 120 -3.95 5.55 -25.54
N ILE A 121 -3.78 5.42 -24.21
CA ILE A 121 -3.50 6.58 -23.33
C ILE A 121 -2.14 7.21 -23.66
N ILE A 122 -1.09 6.40 -23.91
CA ILE A 122 0.22 6.91 -24.33
C ILE A 122 0.12 7.75 -25.62
N ALA A 123 -0.74 7.33 -26.56
CA ALA A 123 -0.96 8.02 -27.83
C ALA A 123 -1.87 9.26 -27.70
N GLU A 124 -2.92 9.19 -26.89
CA GLU A 124 -3.85 10.30 -26.60
C GLU A 124 -3.14 11.44 -25.85
N GLU A 125 -2.36 11.08 -24.83
CA GLU A 125 -1.52 12.00 -24.05
C GLU A 125 -0.22 12.41 -24.77
N LYS A 126 0.06 11.82 -25.95
CA LYS A 126 1.18 12.16 -26.82
C LYS A 126 2.54 12.16 -26.09
N LEU A 127 2.78 11.23 -25.15
CA LEU A 127 3.95 11.33 -24.25
C LEU A 127 5.29 11.40 -24.99
N ALA A 128 5.41 10.78 -26.17
CA ALA A 128 6.59 10.90 -27.02
C ALA A 128 6.81 12.32 -27.58
N GLU A 129 5.74 13.05 -27.92
CA GLU A 129 5.81 14.48 -28.30
C GLU A 129 6.17 15.36 -27.10
N LEU A 130 5.73 14.99 -25.88
CA LEU A 130 6.12 15.70 -24.66
C LEU A 130 7.61 15.52 -24.35
N VAL A 131 8.13 14.28 -24.43
CA VAL A 131 9.56 13.99 -24.28
C VAL A 131 10.41 14.69 -25.35
N ALA A 132 9.92 14.77 -26.60
CA ALA A 132 10.63 15.42 -27.70
C ALA A 132 10.91 16.92 -27.45
N LYS A 133 10.10 17.60 -26.63
CA LYS A 133 10.30 19.01 -26.23
C LYS A 133 11.42 19.22 -25.23
N ARG A 134 12.02 18.17 -24.63
CA ARG A 134 13.06 18.31 -23.60
C ARG A 134 14.19 19.30 -23.95
N PRO A 135 14.71 19.36 -25.20
CA PRO A 135 15.78 20.29 -25.58
C PRO A 135 15.33 21.75 -25.73
N GLU A 136 14.03 22.01 -25.80
CA GLU A 136 13.43 23.33 -26.00
C GLU A 136 13.05 24.00 -24.66
N LEU A 137 12.97 23.22 -23.58
CA LEU A 137 12.46 23.62 -22.27
C LEU A 137 13.58 23.82 -21.23
N SER A 138 13.41 24.79 -20.35
CA SER A 138 14.28 24.98 -19.17
C SER A 138 14.24 23.75 -18.23
N PRO A 139 15.17 23.62 -17.27
CA PRO A 139 15.07 22.62 -16.21
C PRO A 139 13.74 22.70 -15.45
N GLU A 140 13.28 23.91 -15.12
CA GLU A 140 12.07 24.19 -14.35
C GLU A 140 10.80 23.91 -15.16
N GLU A 141 10.75 24.34 -16.43
CA GLU A 141 9.63 24.06 -17.34
C GLU A 141 9.46 22.55 -17.59
N TRP A 142 10.58 21.83 -17.76
CA TRP A 142 10.58 20.38 -17.91
C TRP A 142 10.15 19.67 -16.62
N ARG A 143 10.62 20.13 -15.46
CA ARG A 143 10.20 19.61 -14.15
C ARG A 143 8.69 19.76 -13.96
N GLN A 144 8.13 20.94 -14.25
CA GLN A 144 6.69 21.18 -14.16
C GLN A 144 5.91 20.27 -15.13
N LEU A 145 6.34 20.14 -16.38
CA LEU A 145 5.71 19.27 -17.37
C LEU A 145 5.66 17.79 -16.92
N ASN A 146 6.65 17.32 -16.16
CA ASN A 146 6.61 15.98 -15.56
C ASN A 146 5.65 15.90 -14.37
N LEU A 147 5.61 16.90 -13.49
CA LEU A 147 4.66 16.96 -12.37
C LEU A 147 3.20 16.98 -12.85
N ASP A 148 2.90 17.79 -13.86
CA ASP A 148 1.59 17.85 -14.51
C ASP A 148 1.22 16.48 -15.10
N ALA A 149 2.17 15.79 -15.74
CA ALA A 149 1.96 14.46 -16.30
C ALA A 149 1.77 13.37 -15.22
N ILE A 150 2.52 13.42 -14.10
CA ILE A 150 2.33 12.49 -12.97
C ILE A 150 0.91 12.66 -12.42
N ASN A 151 0.49 13.90 -12.15
CA ASN A 151 -0.84 14.20 -11.61
C ASN A 151 -1.96 13.78 -12.57
N LYS A 152 -1.84 14.10 -13.86
CA LYS A 152 -2.86 13.76 -14.86
C LYS A 152 -3.02 12.25 -15.05
N LEU A 153 -1.92 11.50 -15.04
CA LEU A 153 -1.92 10.04 -15.24
C LEU A 153 -2.18 9.24 -13.95
N ASN A 154 -2.10 9.89 -12.77
CA ASN A 154 -2.33 9.29 -11.46
C ASN A 154 -3.15 10.27 -10.57
N PRO A 155 -4.41 10.57 -10.93
CA PRO A 155 -5.17 11.64 -10.29
C PRO A 155 -5.34 11.41 -8.78
N GLY A 156 -5.13 12.47 -8.00
CA GLY A 156 -5.28 12.45 -6.54
C GLY A 156 -4.21 11.68 -5.76
N ARG A 157 -3.12 11.24 -6.42
CA ARG A 157 -2.01 10.48 -5.81
C ARG A 157 -0.69 11.24 -5.73
N LEU A 158 -0.61 12.42 -6.34
CA LEU A 158 0.50 13.36 -6.21
C LEU A 158 0.09 14.52 -5.31
N HIS A 159 0.92 14.82 -4.30
CA HIS A 159 0.67 15.87 -3.31
C HIS A 159 1.87 16.82 -3.29
N HIS A 160 1.63 18.12 -3.38
CA HIS A 160 2.66 19.15 -3.23
C HIS A 160 2.68 19.62 -1.78
N ILE A 161 3.66 19.16 -1.01
CA ILE A 161 3.73 19.44 0.43
C ILE A 161 4.52 20.73 0.64
N GLN A 162 3.84 21.76 1.15
CA GLN A 162 4.46 23.03 1.53
C GLN A 162 4.25 23.31 3.02
N ARG A 163 5.32 23.58 3.76
CA ARG A 163 5.28 23.95 5.19
C ARG A 163 6.23 25.11 5.49
N ASP A 164 5.82 26.03 6.36
CA ASP A 164 6.73 26.99 6.99
C ASP A 164 7.57 26.24 8.03
N PHE A 165 8.87 26.13 7.78
CA PHE A 165 9.77 25.42 8.67
C PHE A 165 10.03 26.18 9.98
N ASN A 166 9.97 27.52 9.96
CA ASN A 166 10.13 28.33 11.17
C ASN A 166 8.92 28.18 12.09
N ALA A 167 7.72 28.05 11.52
CA ALA A 167 6.51 27.68 12.28
C ALA A 167 6.68 26.28 12.92
N MET A 168 7.06 25.27 12.14
CA MET A 168 7.33 23.91 12.66
C MET A 168 8.37 23.89 13.79
N VAL A 169 9.46 24.67 13.66
CA VAL A 169 10.49 24.84 14.70
C VAL A 169 9.91 25.49 15.97
N THR A 170 9.04 26.49 15.81
CA THR A 170 8.38 27.19 16.92
C THR A 170 7.39 26.27 17.67
N ASP A 171 6.56 25.54 16.92
CA ASP A 171 5.59 24.59 17.47
C ASP A 171 6.29 23.42 18.17
N PHE A 172 7.39 22.91 17.59
CA PHE A 172 8.20 21.86 18.20
C PHE A 172 8.90 22.34 19.48
N ALA A 173 9.43 23.57 19.51
CA ALA A 173 9.97 24.17 20.73
C ALA A 173 8.90 24.28 21.83
N ALA A 174 7.68 24.72 21.48
CA ALA A 174 6.55 24.79 22.41
C ALA A 174 6.12 23.41 22.93
N ALA A 175 6.08 22.39 22.07
CA ALA A 175 5.78 21.01 22.44
C ALA A 175 6.84 20.44 23.41
N LEU A 176 8.13 20.60 23.11
CA LEU A 176 9.21 20.17 24.01
C LEU A 176 9.23 20.94 25.33
N LYS A 177 8.88 22.23 25.32
CA LYS A 177 8.71 23.02 26.55
C LYS A 177 7.58 22.48 27.43
N ALA A 178 6.46 22.07 26.84
CA ALA A 178 5.30 21.52 27.54
C ALA A 178 5.42 20.05 27.98
N ALA A 179 6.19 19.22 27.28
CA ALA A 179 6.31 17.78 27.53
C ALA A 179 6.88 17.42 28.93
N GLU A 180 6.59 16.22 29.44
CA GLU A 180 7.38 15.64 30.54
C GLU A 180 8.82 15.34 30.09
N GLU A 181 9.75 15.26 31.04
CA GLU A 181 11.11 14.81 30.75
C GLU A 181 11.10 13.34 30.29
N PRO A 182 11.69 13.00 29.12
CA PRO A 182 11.54 11.68 28.52
C PRO A 182 12.35 10.61 29.25
N LYS A 183 11.64 9.73 29.96
CA LYS A 183 12.19 8.70 30.86
C LYS A 183 12.93 7.56 30.13
N GLY A 184 12.88 7.53 28.79
CA GLY A 184 13.51 6.49 27.98
C GLY A 184 13.43 6.78 26.48
N LEU A 185 13.94 5.83 25.70
CA LEU A 185 14.02 5.94 24.24
C LEU A 185 12.63 6.05 23.58
N LYS A 186 11.57 5.43 24.13
CA LYS A 186 10.23 5.58 23.54
C LYS A 186 9.78 7.04 23.61
N GLU A 187 9.91 7.64 24.77
CA GLU A 187 9.45 9.00 25.07
C GLU A 187 10.25 10.02 24.25
N LYS A 188 11.56 9.82 24.08
CA LYS A 188 12.38 10.61 23.14
C LYS A 188 11.89 10.46 21.69
N LEU A 189 11.70 9.22 21.21
CA LEU A 189 11.30 8.98 19.82
C LEU A 189 9.91 9.53 19.48
N VAL A 190 8.94 9.49 20.41
CA VAL A 190 7.62 10.12 20.21
C VAL A 190 7.79 11.62 19.95
N LEU A 191 8.46 12.33 20.87
CA LEU A 191 8.69 13.77 20.74
C LEU A 191 9.46 14.13 19.45
N ILE A 192 10.44 13.33 19.03
CA ILE A 192 11.21 13.58 17.79
C ILE A 192 10.36 13.33 16.53
N ASN A 193 9.49 12.31 16.53
CA ASN A 193 8.56 12.07 15.43
C ASN A 193 7.51 13.19 15.32
N ASP A 194 7.09 13.77 16.45
CA ASP A 194 6.14 14.89 16.51
C ASP A 194 6.69 16.22 15.94
N PHE A 195 7.99 16.33 15.62
CA PHE A 195 8.55 17.50 14.91
C PHE A 195 8.08 17.55 13.44
N PHE A 196 7.77 16.41 12.83
CA PHE A 196 7.00 16.37 11.58
C PHE A 196 6.13 15.10 11.60
N PRO A 197 4.95 15.18 12.23
CA PRO A 197 4.09 14.04 12.49
C PRO A 197 3.84 13.24 11.22
N HIS A 198 3.78 11.91 11.36
CA HIS A 198 3.50 10.99 10.25
C HIS A 198 4.50 11.03 9.08
N ARG A 199 5.58 11.81 9.17
CA ARG A 199 6.61 11.94 8.13
C ARG A 199 7.99 11.55 8.63
N ILE A 200 8.40 12.04 9.81
CA ILE A 200 9.50 11.43 10.55
C ILE A 200 9.00 10.10 11.16
N TYR A 201 9.75 9.04 10.89
CA TYR A 201 9.57 7.71 11.50
C TYR A 201 10.94 7.21 12.00
N ILE A 202 11.55 7.95 12.92
CA ILE A 202 12.78 7.52 13.59
C ILE A 202 12.44 6.49 14.67
N THR A 203 13.28 5.47 14.80
CA THR A 203 13.00 4.27 15.62
C THR A 203 14.15 3.85 16.54
N ASP A 204 15.31 4.47 16.38
CA ASP A 204 16.49 4.38 17.25
C ASP A 204 17.30 5.65 17.03
N LEU A 205 18.21 6.02 17.95
CA LEU A 205 19.01 7.24 17.83
C LEU A 205 20.51 6.89 17.77
N THR A 206 21.29 7.63 16.97
CA THR A 206 22.75 7.69 17.14
C THR A 206 23.10 8.51 18.38
N GLU A 207 24.34 8.37 18.89
CA GLU A 207 24.83 9.16 20.03
C GLU A 207 24.78 10.67 19.71
N GLU A 208 25.08 11.05 18.46
CA GLU A 208 24.99 12.42 17.95
C GLU A 208 23.54 12.95 17.92
N GLN A 209 22.58 12.13 17.44
CA GLN A 209 21.16 12.48 17.43
C GLN A 209 20.59 12.60 18.85
N ASP A 210 20.96 11.70 19.77
CA ASP A 210 20.48 11.75 21.15
C ASP A 210 21.05 12.94 21.93
N ALA A 211 22.31 13.29 21.69
CA ALA A 211 22.94 14.50 22.23
C ALA A 211 22.28 15.77 21.69
N ALA A 212 22.09 15.88 20.36
CA ALA A 212 21.44 17.03 19.74
C ALA A 212 19.99 17.22 20.18
N PHE A 213 19.22 16.12 20.32
CA PHE A 213 17.88 16.18 20.89
C PHE A 213 17.88 16.64 22.35
N THR A 214 18.83 16.15 23.15
CA THR A 214 18.94 16.53 24.57
C THR A 214 19.31 18.01 24.73
N GLU A 215 20.13 18.56 23.83
CA GLU A 215 20.43 19.99 23.78
C GLU A 215 19.20 20.82 23.39
N LEU A 216 18.46 20.44 22.34
CA LEU A 216 17.21 21.11 21.93
C LEU A 216 16.15 21.07 23.04
N LEU A 217 15.98 19.94 23.72
CA LEU A 217 15.09 19.83 24.87
C LEU A 217 15.49 20.81 25.98
N SER A 218 16.78 20.91 26.30
CA SER A 218 17.31 21.85 27.30
C SER A 218 17.01 23.31 26.92
N LEU A 219 17.24 23.68 25.66
CA LEU A 219 16.95 25.03 25.13
C LEU A 219 15.45 25.37 25.18
N ALA A 220 14.59 24.42 24.80
CA ALA A 220 13.13 24.57 24.90
C ALA A 220 12.65 24.70 26.37
N LYS A 221 13.25 23.97 27.31
CA LYS A 221 12.97 24.13 28.76
C LYS A 221 13.47 25.45 29.32
N ALA A 222 14.57 25.99 28.78
CA ALA A 222 15.15 27.28 29.18
C ALA A 222 14.46 28.51 28.54
N ASP A 223 13.50 28.29 27.62
CA ASP A 223 12.85 29.32 26.79
C ASP A 223 13.80 30.04 25.81
N ASP A 224 14.96 29.45 25.49
CA ASP A 224 15.91 29.99 24.51
C ASP A 224 15.49 29.62 23.08
N THR A 225 14.49 30.35 22.57
CA THR A 225 13.97 30.18 21.21
C THR A 225 15.00 30.47 20.13
N ALA A 226 15.96 31.37 20.38
CA ALA A 226 17.01 31.73 19.43
C ALA A 226 18.07 30.62 19.32
N GLY A 227 18.57 30.12 20.46
CA GLY A 227 19.48 28.98 20.51
C GLY A 227 18.85 27.70 19.97
N PHE A 228 17.55 27.49 20.23
CA PHE A 228 16.79 26.37 19.66
C PHE A 228 16.72 26.44 18.13
N ALA A 229 16.26 27.57 17.58
CA ALA A 229 16.10 27.75 16.13
C ALA A 229 17.43 27.57 15.37
N ALA A 230 18.54 28.06 15.93
CA ALA A 230 19.88 27.91 15.36
C ALA A 230 20.39 26.45 15.26
N LYS A 231 19.70 25.49 15.88
CA LYS A 231 20.07 24.05 15.90
C LYS A 231 19.01 23.14 15.31
N ALA A 232 17.74 23.56 15.31
CA ALA A 232 16.61 22.73 14.92
C ALA A 232 16.67 22.26 13.45
N GLU A 233 17.18 23.08 12.52
CA GLU A 233 17.34 22.66 11.11
C GLU A 233 18.37 21.54 10.95
N THR A 234 19.54 21.66 11.59
CA THR A 234 20.59 20.63 11.57
C THR A 234 20.10 19.33 12.18
N PHE A 235 19.35 19.40 13.29
CA PHE A 235 18.73 18.23 13.90
C PHE A 235 17.67 17.60 12.99
N PHE A 236 16.77 18.40 12.41
CA PHE A 236 15.76 17.95 11.45
C PHE A 236 16.38 17.20 10.27
N LYS A 237 17.41 17.79 9.64
CA LYS A 237 18.18 17.16 8.55
C LYS A 237 18.86 15.86 9.04
N GLY A 238 19.38 15.83 10.26
CA GLY A 238 19.97 14.65 10.89
C GLY A 238 19.01 13.49 11.18
N VAL A 239 17.75 13.75 11.58
CA VAL A 239 16.76 12.69 11.85
C VAL A 239 15.92 12.29 10.64
N THR A 240 15.83 13.16 9.63
CA THR A 240 15.17 12.89 8.33
C THR A 240 16.13 12.30 7.29
N ALA A 241 17.43 12.21 7.57
CA ALA A 241 18.50 11.95 6.59
C ALA A 241 18.46 12.92 5.38
N ASN A 242 18.08 14.18 5.63
CA ASN A 242 17.87 15.24 4.64
C ASN A 242 16.85 14.86 3.53
N LEU A 243 15.86 14.01 3.85
CA LEU A 243 14.80 13.62 2.92
C LEU A 243 13.86 14.77 2.54
N TYR A 244 13.68 15.75 3.42
CA TYR A 244 12.84 16.93 3.20
C TYR A 244 13.73 18.17 3.10
N ALA A 245 13.80 18.76 1.91
CA ALA A 245 14.64 19.93 1.65
C ALA A 245 14.09 21.17 2.36
N VAL A 246 14.88 21.75 3.26
CA VAL A 246 14.64 23.08 3.85
C VAL A 246 15.35 24.12 2.99
N ASN A 247 14.60 25.02 2.36
CA ASN A 247 15.08 26.15 1.58
C ASN A 247 14.39 27.43 2.05
N ASP A 248 15.13 28.50 2.33
CA ASP A 248 14.61 29.81 2.79
C ASP A 248 13.53 29.74 3.88
N GLY A 249 13.71 28.83 4.85
CA GLY A 249 12.78 28.61 5.96
C GLY A 249 11.49 27.87 5.58
N LYS A 250 11.46 27.14 4.46
CA LYS A 250 10.31 26.36 3.99
C LYS A 250 10.70 24.92 3.66
N LEU A 251 9.76 24.00 3.89
CA LEU A 251 9.74 22.72 3.19
C LEU A 251 8.89 22.86 1.93
N ASP A 252 9.44 22.43 0.79
CA ASP A 252 8.73 22.32 -0.49
C ASP A 252 9.21 21.04 -1.18
N TYR A 253 8.31 20.07 -1.34
CA TYR A 253 8.59 18.80 -2.01
C TYR A 253 7.31 18.13 -2.50
N TYR A 254 7.47 17.11 -3.36
CA TYR A 254 6.37 16.34 -3.91
C TYR A 254 6.35 14.93 -3.30
N GLU A 255 5.16 14.48 -2.90
CA GLU A 255 4.91 13.16 -2.33
C GLU A 255 3.96 12.39 -3.26
N PHE A 256 4.31 11.16 -3.62
CA PHE A 256 3.42 10.23 -4.31
C PHE A 256 2.94 9.15 -3.34
N SER A 257 1.63 9.05 -3.15
CA SER A 257 1.01 8.13 -2.20
C SER A 257 0.07 7.13 -2.87
N SER A 258 -0.03 5.94 -2.30
CA SER A 258 -0.78 4.80 -2.85
C SER A 258 -1.30 3.94 -1.71
N VAL A 259 -2.58 3.56 -1.73
CA VAL A 259 -3.20 2.76 -0.66
C VAL A 259 -3.86 1.52 -1.28
N PHE A 260 -3.36 0.34 -0.94
CA PHE A 260 -3.75 -0.92 -1.56
C PHE A 260 -4.51 -1.85 -0.58
N PRO A 261 -5.52 -2.61 -1.05
CA PRO A 261 -6.21 -3.60 -0.21
C PRO A 261 -5.28 -4.76 0.18
N ALA A 262 -5.23 -5.09 1.47
CA ALA A 262 -4.29 -6.06 2.01
C ALA A 262 -4.97 -7.23 2.76
N GLY A 263 -4.54 -8.46 2.49
CA GLY A 263 -4.97 -9.67 3.19
C GLY A 263 -3.99 -10.12 4.27
N THR A 264 -4.54 -10.62 5.37
CA THR A 264 -3.85 -10.77 6.66
C THR A 264 -3.79 -12.22 7.13
N PHE A 265 -3.25 -12.45 8.34
CA PHE A 265 -3.06 -13.81 8.88
C PHE A 265 -4.41 -14.52 9.06
N ASP A 266 -4.46 -15.84 8.87
CA ASP A 266 -5.67 -16.69 8.96
C ASP A 266 -6.09 -16.93 10.44
N ALA A 267 -6.24 -15.84 11.19
CA ALA A 267 -6.83 -15.76 12.52
C ALA A 267 -7.37 -14.35 12.78
N THR A 268 -8.23 -14.21 13.78
CA THR A 268 -8.59 -12.94 14.41
C THR A 268 -7.80 -12.72 15.71
N THR A 269 -7.94 -11.53 16.29
CA THR A 269 -7.50 -11.18 17.64
C THR A 269 -8.56 -10.28 18.28
N THR A 270 -8.62 -10.20 19.61
CA THR A 270 -9.59 -9.35 20.31
C THR A 270 -8.96 -8.03 20.73
N TYR A 271 -9.65 -6.92 20.50
CA TYR A 271 -9.29 -5.59 21.00
C TYR A 271 -10.54 -4.85 21.49
N LYS A 272 -10.51 -4.27 22.69
CA LYS A 272 -11.66 -3.59 23.36
C LYS A 272 -12.99 -4.39 23.32
N GLY A 273 -12.92 -5.72 23.21
CA GLY A 273 -14.06 -6.63 23.08
C GLY A 273 -14.39 -7.05 21.63
N GLN A 274 -13.99 -6.27 20.63
CA GLN A 274 -14.21 -6.56 19.21
C GLN A 274 -13.19 -7.56 18.64
N ALA A 275 -13.62 -8.41 17.71
CA ALA A 275 -12.78 -9.47 17.12
C ALA A 275 -12.28 -9.05 15.71
N ILE A 276 -11.09 -8.46 15.67
CA ILE A 276 -10.49 -7.87 14.46
C ILE A 276 -9.54 -8.85 13.74
N PRO A 277 -9.30 -8.71 12.41
CA PRO A 277 -8.32 -9.52 11.68
C PRO A 277 -6.90 -9.36 12.24
N ARG A 278 -6.15 -10.46 12.33
CA ARG A 278 -4.82 -10.46 12.97
C ARG A 278 -3.68 -10.20 12.00
N PHE A 279 -2.70 -9.41 12.43
CA PHE A 279 -1.39 -9.31 11.80
C PHE A 279 -0.44 -10.35 12.43
N SER A 280 0.20 -11.16 11.59
CA SER A 280 1.18 -12.18 11.99
C SER A 280 2.50 -11.57 12.45
N THR A 281 2.91 -10.50 11.76
CA THR A 281 4.19 -9.80 11.95
C THR A 281 3.88 -8.34 12.18
N THR A 282 4.48 -7.76 13.22
CA THR A 282 4.34 -6.34 13.60
C THR A 282 5.72 -5.75 13.86
N GLY A 283 5.82 -4.43 14.03
CA GLY A 283 7.07 -3.72 14.23
C GLY A 283 7.79 -3.34 12.93
N VAL A 284 9.10 -3.10 13.03
CA VAL A 284 9.92 -2.54 11.94
C VAL A 284 10.71 -3.64 11.24
N TRP A 285 10.49 -3.72 9.93
CA TRP A 285 11.13 -4.66 9.02
C TRP A 285 11.72 -3.92 7.83
N THR A 286 12.45 -4.63 6.99
CA THR A 286 12.98 -4.11 5.73
C THR A 286 12.75 -5.14 4.64
N LEU A 287 12.63 -4.71 3.38
CA LEU A 287 12.67 -5.65 2.26
C LEU A 287 14.04 -6.34 2.21
N ILE A 288 14.02 -7.67 2.17
CA ILE A 288 15.19 -8.55 2.22
C ILE A 288 15.22 -9.51 1.03
N PRO A 289 16.39 -9.96 0.58
CA PRO A 289 16.51 -10.97 -0.45
C PRO A 289 16.10 -12.35 0.04
N ARG A 290 15.40 -13.11 -0.80
CA ARG A 290 15.12 -14.54 -0.55
C ARG A 290 16.40 -15.36 -0.67
N LYS A 291 17.01 -15.77 0.44
CA LYS A 291 18.21 -16.62 0.45
C LYS A 291 17.94 -18.13 0.51
N HIS A 292 16.71 -18.58 0.81
CA HIS A 292 16.40 -20.01 1.01
C HIS A 292 15.11 -20.50 0.30
N GLY A 293 15.01 -21.82 0.08
CA GLY A 293 13.82 -22.51 -0.44
C GLY A 293 13.66 -22.50 -1.96
N THR A 294 12.47 -22.84 -2.45
CA THR A 294 12.19 -23.03 -3.89
C THR A 294 11.74 -21.74 -4.58
N GLY A 295 12.42 -21.41 -5.67
CA GLY A 295 12.24 -20.18 -6.42
C GLY A 295 13.57 -19.77 -7.04
N ASP A 296 13.70 -18.53 -7.44
CA ASP A 296 15.01 -17.90 -7.61
C ASP A 296 15.45 -17.29 -6.28
N THR A 297 16.75 -17.30 -6.02
CA THR A 297 17.34 -16.90 -4.72
C THR A 297 18.34 -15.78 -4.91
N GLY A 298 18.65 -15.08 -3.82
CA GLY A 298 19.50 -13.90 -3.82
C GLY A 298 18.74 -12.58 -4.01
N MET A 299 17.52 -12.63 -4.58
CA MET A 299 16.73 -11.48 -5.02
C MET A 299 15.68 -11.01 -4.00
N VAL A 300 15.42 -9.70 -3.94
CA VAL A 300 14.25 -9.13 -3.23
C VAL A 300 12.95 -9.37 -4.00
N ASP A 301 12.97 -9.19 -5.32
CA ASP A 301 11.81 -9.36 -6.23
C ASP A 301 11.75 -10.74 -6.88
N TYR A 302 11.92 -11.80 -6.07
CA TYR A 302 11.93 -13.16 -6.58
C TYR A 302 10.57 -13.60 -7.12
N ILE A 303 10.58 -14.44 -8.15
CA ILE A 303 9.39 -15.14 -8.65
C ILE A 303 9.37 -16.56 -8.07
N SER A 304 8.20 -17.04 -7.68
CA SER A 304 8.05 -18.40 -7.17
C SER A 304 8.02 -19.42 -8.30
N LYS A 305 8.77 -20.52 -8.14
CA LYS A 305 8.67 -21.71 -9.00
C LYS A 305 7.33 -22.46 -8.84
N ALA A 306 6.48 -22.03 -7.92
CA ALA A 306 5.15 -22.58 -7.71
C ALA A 306 4.10 -21.82 -8.54
N GLY A 307 3.85 -22.30 -9.77
CA GLY A 307 3.14 -21.55 -10.83
C GLY A 307 1.74 -21.01 -10.51
N TYR A 308 1.06 -21.47 -9.45
CA TYR A 308 -0.20 -20.88 -8.99
C TYR A 308 -0.06 -19.45 -8.42
N TYR A 309 1.16 -18.94 -8.27
CA TYR A 309 1.43 -17.52 -8.02
C TYR A 309 1.50 -16.67 -9.30
N GLY A 310 1.31 -17.24 -10.51
CA GLY A 310 1.04 -16.45 -11.72
C GLY A 310 2.19 -15.55 -12.19
N MET A 311 3.43 -16.02 -12.09
CA MET A 311 4.64 -15.26 -12.47
C MET A 311 4.82 -13.91 -11.74
N MET A 312 4.05 -13.65 -10.68
CA MET A 312 4.10 -12.40 -9.93
C MET A 312 5.37 -12.32 -9.05
N PRO A 313 5.92 -11.12 -8.84
CA PRO A 313 6.98 -10.90 -7.85
C PRO A 313 6.46 -11.16 -6.44
N MET A 314 7.36 -11.57 -5.55
CA MET A 314 7.11 -11.71 -4.12
C MET A 314 8.19 -10.94 -3.37
N LEU A 315 7.82 -10.03 -2.48
CA LEU A 315 8.74 -9.10 -1.79
C LEU A 315 8.87 -9.49 -0.30
N PRO A 316 9.89 -10.27 0.11
CA PRO A 316 10.02 -10.71 1.50
C PRO A 316 10.51 -9.57 2.40
N TYR A 317 9.95 -9.50 3.61
CA TYR A 317 10.41 -8.60 4.67
C TYR A 317 10.89 -9.33 5.94
N GLN A 318 10.55 -10.61 6.09
CA GLN A 318 10.99 -11.45 7.21
C GLN A 318 11.26 -12.88 6.73
N TYR A 319 12.39 -13.46 7.14
CA TYR A 319 12.62 -14.90 7.05
C TYR A 319 11.93 -15.60 8.21
N ALA A 320 11.10 -16.61 7.91
CA ALA A 320 10.27 -17.32 8.87
C ALA A 320 10.74 -18.78 9.12
N GLY A 321 11.91 -19.15 8.59
CA GLY A 321 12.53 -20.47 8.78
C GLY A 321 12.33 -21.43 7.60
N GLY A 322 13.32 -22.28 7.34
CA GLY A 322 13.30 -23.26 6.26
C GLY A 322 13.16 -22.62 4.88
N SER A 323 11.99 -22.80 4.25
CA SER A 323 11.62 -22.15 2.98
C SER A 323 10.59 -21.04 3.13
N ALA A 324 10.15 -20.74 4.36
CA ALA A 324 9.12 -19.76 4.64
C ALA A 324 9.69 -18.34 4.80
N TYR A 325 8.96 -17.37 4.25
CA TYR A 325 9.19 -15.94 4.40
C TYR A 325 7.84 -15.26 4.53
N ASN A 326 7.73 -14.25 5.39
CA ASN A 326 6.61 -13.31 5.32
C ASN A 326 6.97 -12.21 4.32
N ALA A 327 6.06 -11.97 3.38
CA ALA A 327 6.29 -11.19 2.18
C ALA A 327 5.03 -10.44 1.76
N PHE A 328 5.17 -9.38 0.97
CA PHE A 328 4.07 -8.87 0.14
C PHE A 328 4.02 -9.73 -1.13
N HIS A 329 2.87 -10.35 -1.41
CA HIS A 329 2.65 -11.06 -2.67
C HIS A 329 1.16 -11.29 -2.97
N ASN A 330 0.86 -11.87 -4.13
CA ASN A 330 -0.52 -12.14 -4.52
C ASN A 330 -1.15 -13.25 -3.65
N PRO A 331 -2.49 -13.40 -3.65
CA PRO A 331 -3.14 -14.42 -2.86
C PRO A 331 -2.69 -15.85 -3.23
N GLY A 332 -2.25 -16.08 -4.47
CA GLY A 332 -2.09 -17.44 -5.01
C GLY A 332 -3.42 -18.22 -5.01
N ILE A 333 -4.53 -17.48 -4.88
CA ILE A 333 -5.91 -17.94 -4.88
C ILE A 333 -6.46 -17.73 -6.29
N SER A 334 -7.13 -18.77 -6.80
CA SER A 334 -7.72 -18.80 -8.12
C SER A 334 -9.11 -19.37 -8.01
N ASN A 335 -10.10 -18.49 -7.94
CA ASN A 335 -11.50 -18.88 -7.89
C ASN A 335 -11.92 -19.27 -9.31
N TRP A 336 -12.12 -20.56 -9.57
CA TRP A 336 -12.61 -21.02 -10.87
C TRP A 336 -14.07 -20.60 -11.03
N MET A 337 -14.39 -19.85 -12.09
CA MET A 337 -15.65 -19.10 -12.20
C MET A 337 -16.86 -20.04 -12.35
N GLY A 338 -16.70 -21.10 -13.15
CA GLY A 338 -17.68 -22.17 -13.29
C GLY A 338 -18.04 -22.77 -11.93
N GLY A 339 -19.34 -22.84 -11.62
CA GLY A 339 -19.83 -23.44 -10.37
C GLY A 339 -19.42 -22.75 -9.05
N HIS A 340 -18.55 -21.71 -9.04
CA HIS A 340 -18.02 -21.13 -7.80
C HIS A 340 -19.12 -20.81 -6.77
N PRO A 341 -18.95 -21.16 -5.48
CA PRO A 341 -19.99 -20.93 -4.47
C PRO A 341 -20.20 -19.45 -4.17
N LEU A 342 -19.14 -18.66 -3.98
CA LEU A 342 -19.24 -17.28 -3.45
C LEU A 342 -19.31 -16.16 -4.49
N ILE A 343 -18.75 -16.38 -5.69
CA ILE A 343 -18.62 -15.32 -6.71
C ILE A 343 -20.01 -15.05 -7.32
N PRO A 344 -20.37 -13.80 -7.65
CA PRO A 344 -21.64 -13.48 -8.31
C PRO A 344 -21.81 -14.26 -9.63
N LYS A 345 -23.03 -14.32 -10.18
CA LYS A 345 -23.26 -14.99 -11.49
C LYS A 345 -22.68 -14.15 -12.63
N GLU A 346 -22.87 -12.84 -12.50
CA GLU A 346 -22.60 -11.77 -13.43
C GLU A 346 -21.11 -11.73 -13.81
N TRP A 347 -20.20 -11.92 -12.84
CA TRP A 347 -18.76 -12.01 -13.09
C TRP A 347 -18.38 -13.19 -14.02
N LYS A 348 -19.20 -14.24 -14.08
CA LYS A 348 -18.96 -15.45 -14.89
C LYS A 348 -19.37 -15.26 -16.35
N GLU A 349 -20.16 -14.22 -16.61
CA GLU A 349 -20.62 -13.79 -17.92
C GLU A 349 -19.78 -12.59 -18.43
N SER A 350 -19.02 -11.93 -17.55
CA SER A 350 -18.13 -10.82 -17.90
C SER A 350 -17.10 -11.21 -18.97
N THR A 351 -17.25 -10.56 -20.12
CA THR A 351 -16.29 -10.53 -21.24
C THR A 351 -15.47 -9.24 -21.23
N GLU A 352 -15.60 -8.38 -20.21
CA GLU A 352 -14.95 -7.08 -20.16
C GLU A 352 -13.43 -7.23 -20.23
N ASN A 353 -12.77 -6.36 -21.02
CA ASN A 353 -11.32 -6.43 -21.27
C ASN A 353 -10.84 -7.76 -21.93
N SER A 354 -11.73 -8.73 -22.23
CA SER A 354 -11.32 -10.08 -22.70
C SER A 354 -10.76 -10.04 -24.11
N ARG A 355 -9.51 -10.51 -24.26
CA ARG A 355 -8.83 -10.63 -25.56
C ARG A 355 -9.54 -11.61 -26.51
N SER A 356 -10.24 -12.60 -25.96
CA SER A 356 -10.94 -13.65 -26.73
C SER A 356 -12.42 -13.36 -27.00
N GLY A 357 -12.98 -12.29 -26.41
CA GLY A 357 -14.42 -12.03 -26.43
C GLY A 357 -15.27 -13.04 -25.65
N LYS A 358 -14.64 -14.01 -24.97
CA LYS A 358 -15.31 -15.03 -24.13
C LYS A 358 -15.10 -14.72 -22.64
N PRO A 359 -16.00 -15.17 -21.74
CA PRO A 359 -15.83 -14.96 -20.31
C PRO A 359 -14.61 -15.68 -19.74
N TYR A 360 -14.09 -15.16 -18.64
CA TYR A 360 -12.88 -15.68 -18.01
C TYR A 360 -13.12 -16.97 -17.22
N LEU A 361 -12.12 -17.85 -17.22
CA LEU A 361 -12.17 -19.11 -16.48
C LEU A 361 -11.92 -18.93 -14.96
N ARG A 362 -11.22 -17.89 -14.54
CA ARG A 362 -10.74 -17.69 -13.16
C ARG A 362 -10.81 -16.21 -12.74
N SER A 363 -10.95 -15.96 -11.43
CA SER A 363 -10.61 -14.67 -10.82
C SER A 363 -9.57 -14.83 -9.72
N SER A 364 -8.70 -13.82 -9.58
CA SER A 364 -7.79 -13.68 -8.44
C SER A 364 -8.13 -12.40 -7.69
N ILE A 365 -8.89 -12.57 -6.60
CA ILE A 365 -9.27 -11.52 -5.65
C ILE A 365 -8.46 -11.65 -4.37
N THR A 366 -8.12 -10.52 -3.77
CA THR A 366 -7.61 -10.44 -2.41
C THR A 366 -8.78 -10.50 -1.43
N SER A 367 -8.55 -11.07 -0.25
CA SER A 367 -9.45 -10.89 0.89
C SER A 367 -8.82 -9.83 1.79
N ARG A 368 -9.54 -8.77 2.16
CA ARG A 368 -9.17 -7.88 3.28
C ARG A 368 -9.49 -8.50 4.64
N GLY A 369 -9.33 -9.81 4.76
CA GLY A 369 -9.58 -10.59 5.96
C GLY A 369 -8.63 -11.78 6.10
N PRO A 370 -8.85 -12.62 7.13
CA PRO A 370 -8.02 -13.78 7.44
C PRO A 370 -7.94 -14.79 6.29
N VAL A 371 -6.77 -14.90 5.63
CA VAL A 371 -6.50 -15.86 4.53
C VAL A 371 -5.05 -16.35 4.42
N SER A 372 -4.11 -15.78 5.18
CA SER A 372 -2.68 -15.97 4.96
C SER A 372 -1.97 -16.73 6.08
N HIS A 373 -0.97 -17.55 5.74
CA HIS A 373 -0.17 -18.29 6.73
C HIS A 373 0.99 -17.46 7.32
N GLY A 374 1.05 -16.14 7.02
CA GLY A 374 2.05 -15.22 7.59
C GLY A 374 2.35 -13.99 6.74
N CYS A 375 2.18 -14.10 5.42
CA CYS A 375 2.43 -13.04 4.43
C CYS A 375 1.31 -12.01 4.32
N THR A 376 1.63 -10.76 3.97
CA THR A 376 0.66 -9.76 3.52
C THR A 376 0.24 -10.04 2.07
N ARG A 377 -1.06 -10.12 1.80
CA ARG A 377 -1.59 -10.41 0.45
C ARG A 377 -2.06 -9.14 -0.24
N MET A 378 -1.74 -8.96 -1.52
CA MET A 378 -2.15 -7.80 -2.32
C MET A 378 -2.66 -8.25 -3.68
N SER A 379 -3.59 -7.52 -4.29
CA SER A 379 -4.17 -7.97 -5.57
C SER A 379 -3.13 -7.94 -6.70
N PRO A 380 -3.19 -8.82 -7.71
CA PRO A 380 -2.02 -9.06 -8.57
C PRO A 380 -1.60 -7.87 -9.45
N GLY A 381 -2.52 -6.97 -9.79
CA GLY A 381 -2.24 -5.71 -10.46
C GLY A 381 -1.67 -4.67 -9.49
N HIS A 382 -2.30 -4.51 -8.31
CA HIS A 382 -1.78 -3.62 -7.24
C HIS A 382 -0.38 -4.01 -6.78
N LEU A 383 -0.07 -5.31 -6.71
CA LEU A 383 1.27 -5.84 -6.43
C LEU A 383 2.27 -5.56 -7.57
N THR A 384 1.79 -5.57 -8.81
CA THR A 384 2.60 -5.28 -10.00
C THR A 384 2.91 -3.77 -10.09
N GLU A 385 1.95 -2.91 -9.77
CA GLU A 385 2.13 -1.48 -9.57
C GLU A 385 3.08 -1.17 -8.41
N PHE A 386 2.86 -1.79 -7.25
CA PHE A 386 3.74 -1.67 -6.10
C PHE A 386 5.18 -2.04 -6.45
N ARG A 387 5.43 -3.14 -7.18
CA ARG A 387 6.78 -3.46 -7.67
C ARG A 387 7.33 -2.41 -8.62
N GLU A 388 6.51 -1.78 -9.45
CA GLU A 388 6.95 -0.75 -10.39
C GLU A 388 7.42 0.53 -9.68
N MET A 389 6.75 0.91 -8.59
CA MET A 389 7.13 2.04 -7.74
C MET A 389 8.55 1.90 -7.14
N LEU A 390 8.96 0.66 -6.87
CA LEU A 390 10.25 0.35 -6.22
C LEU A 390 11.43 0.37 -7.22
N PRO A 391 12.69 0.50 -6.73
CA PRO A 391 13.88 0.55 -7.56
C PRO A 391 13.98 -0.56 -8.61
N SER A 392 14.58 -0.28 -9.76
CA SER A 392 14.71 -1.23 -10.87
C SER A 392 15.43 -2.51 -10.46
N THR A 393 16.44 -2.42 -9.60
CA THR A 393 17.27 -3.56 -9.17
C THR A 393 16.82 -4.15 -7.82
N SER A 394 17.03 -5.47 -7.67
CA SER A 394 16.86 -6.18 -6.38
C SER A 394 17.61 -5.50 -5.24
N ASP A 395 18.81 -5.02 -5.53
CA ASP A 395 19.75 -4.60 -4.48
C ASP A 395 19.48 -3.14 -4.07
N GLY A 396 18.93 -2.32 -4.99
CA GLY A 396 18.28 -1.05 -4.65
C GLY A 396 17.07 -1.22 -3.74
N MET A 397 16.25 -2.26 -3.96
CA MET A 397 15.14 -2.60 -3.05
C MET A 397 15.59 -3.11 -1.67
N GLN A 398 16.83 -3.59 -1.52
CA GLN A 398 17.29 -4.17 -0.25
C GLN A 398 17.47 -3.09 0.82
N GLY A 399 16.61 -3.15 1.84
CA GLY A 399 16.63 -2.23 2.98
C GLY A 399 15.47 -1.23 3.03
N ILE A 400 14.59 -1.16 2.02
CA ILE A 400 13.37 -0.32 2.07
C ILE A 400 12.59 -0.66 3.35
N ARG A 401 12.27 0.36 4.16
CA ARG A 401 11.65 0.19 5.49
C ARG A 401 10.16 -0.14 5.38
N VAL A 402 9.75 -1.09 6.20
CA VAL A 402 8.38 -1.60 6.28
C VAL A 402 7.89 -1.49 7.72
N PHE A 403 6.87 -0.66 7.92
CA PHE A 403 6.21 -0.43 9.20
C PHE A 403 4.95 -1.29 9.27
N LEU A 404 4.97 -2.29 10.14
CA LEU A 404 3.83 -3.19 10.36
C LEU A 404 3.20 -2.85 11.71
N ASN A 405 2.03 -2.23 11.70
CA ASN A 405 1.33 -1.84 12.93
C ASN A 405 1.00 -3.04 13.85
N LEU A 406 0.50 -2.77 15.06
CA LEU A 406 -0.33 -3.73 15.78
C LEU A 406 -1.71 -3.82 15.09
N SER A 407 -2.45 -4.92 15.26
CA SER A 407 -3.70 -5.15 14.51
C SER A 407 -4.80 -4.14 14.79
N GLN A 408 -4.80 -3.55 15.99
CA GLN A 408 -5.69 -2.46 16.40
C GLN A 408 -5.25 -1.08 15.91
N CYS A 409 -3.97 -0.89 15.58
CA CYS A 409 -3.40 0.41 15.26
C CYS A 409 -3.75 0.82 13.82
N TYR A 410 -4.38 1.97 13.67
CA TYR A 410 -4.55 2.63 12.39
C TYR A 410 -3.23 3.15 11.85
N ASP A 411 -3.09 3.10 10.52
CA ASP A 411 -2.16 3.98 9.81
C ASP A 411 -2.86 5.33 9.70
N VAL A 412 -2.22 6.39 10.19
CA VAL A 412 -2.75 7.75 10.27
C VAL A 412 -1.74 8.67 9.59
N ILE A 413 -2.22 9.66 8.82
CA ILE A 413 -1.42 10.72 8.20
C ILE A 413 -2.33 11.85 7.69
N ASP A 414 -1.81 13.08 7.63
CA ASP A 414 -2.28 14.17 6.77
C ASP A 414 -1.84 13.90 5.31
N ILE A 415 -2.64 13.11 4.58
CA ILE A 415 -2.21 12.42 3.34
C ILE A 415 -1.71 13.36 2.23
N ASP A 416 -2.32 14.54 2.11
CA ASP A 416 -1.96 15.58 1.14
C ASP A 416 -1.05 16.68 1.71
N GLY A 417 -0.78 16.64 3.01
CA GLY A 417 0.02 17.65 3.69
C GLY A 417 -0.72 18.94 4.04
N ASP A 418 -2.05 18.94 4.15
CA ASP A 418 -2.79 20.10 4.68
C ASP A 418 -2.58 20.29 6.19
N GLY A 419 -2.52 19.19 6.96
CA GLY A 419 -2.41 19.15 8.43
C GLY A 419 -3.57 18.46 9.14
N THR A 420 -4.58 18.00 8.40
CA THR A 420 -5.73 17.24 8.88
C THR A 420 -5.37 15.76 9.00
N GLU A 421 -5.24 15.25 10.22
CA GLU A 421 -4.84 13.87 10.49
C GLU A 421 -5.97 12.86 10.15
N GLU A 422 -5.80 12.03 9.12
CA GLU A 422 -6.81 11.05 8.67
C GLU A 422 -6.38 9.59 8.91
N ALA A 423 -7.33 8.71 9.23
CA ALA A 423 -7.12 7.27 9.31
C ALA A 423 -7.19 6.64 7.90
N MET A 424 -6.16 5.90 7.50
CA MET A 424 -6.05 5.37 6.13
C MET A 424 -6.89 4.11 5.89
N GLY A 425 -7.82 4.17 4.94
CA GLY A 425 -8.69 3.08 4.48
C GLY A 425 -8.71 2.91 2.96
N VAL A 426 -9.55 2.00 2.45
CA VAL A 426 -9.72 1.76 1.00
C VAL A 426 -11.13 1.21 0.67
N GLN A 427 -11.64 1.55 -0.51
CA GLN A 427 -12.98 1.21 -1.00
C GLN A 427 -13.05 -0.17 -1.69
N TYR A 428 -12.48 -1.19 -1.04
CA TYR A 428 -12.41 -2.57 -1.56
C TYR A 428 -13.12 -3.54 -0.60
N TYR A 429 -14.34 -3.97 -0.90
CA TYR A 429 -15.24 -4.59 0.08
C TYR A 429 -15.22 -6.15 0.08
N ILE A 430 -14.13 -6.77 -0.36
CA ILE A 430 -14.01 -8.24 -0.41
C ILE A 430 -13.35 -8.79 0.86
N ALA A 431 -14.11 -9.53 1.68
CA ALA A 431 -13.57 -10.35 2.78
C ALA A 431 -14.13 -11.78 2.74
N PHE A 432 -13.23 -12.75 2.57
CA PHE A 432 -13.52 -14.19 2.57
C PHE A 432 -12.49 -14.98 3.37
N GLN A 433 -12.86 -16.19 3.81
CA GLN A 433 -11.92 -17.24 4.21
C GLN A 433 -11.66 -18.17 3.02
N GLY A 434 -10.44 -18.71 2.91
CA GLY A 434 -10.03 -19.60 1.82
C GLY A 434 -9.62 -21.00 2.30
N LYS A 435 -9.96 -22.02 1.51
CA LYS A 435 -9.53 -23.42 1.72
C LYS A 435 -8.88 -23.92 0.44
N SER A 436 -7.71 -24.54 0.55
CA SER A 436 -6.93 -25.07 -0.59
C SER A 436 -6.71 -24.05 -1.73
N ARG A 437 -6.56 -22.77 -1.38
CA ARG A 437 -6.41 -21.62 -2.29
C ARG A 437 -7.63 -21.31 -3.18
N VAL A 438 -8.83 -21.55 -2.65
CA VAL A 438 -10.12 -21.14 -3.22
C VAL A 438 -10.96 -20.48 -2.11
N ALA A 439 -11.64 -19.38 -2.40
CA ALA A 439 -12.52 -18.70 -1.44
C ALA A 439 -13.76 -19.56 -1.14
N ASN A 440 -13.99 -19.93 0.13
CA ASN A 440 -15.01 -20.93 0.50
C ASN A 440 -16.11 -20.46 1.47
N LEU A 441 -15.87 -19.38 2.23
CA LEU A 441 -16.83 -18.68 3.08
C LEU A 441 -16.57 -17.17 3.00
N ILE A 442 -17.59 -16.32 3.17
CA ILE A 442 -17.43 -14.86 3.29
C ILE A 442 -17.46 -14.42 4.76
N TRP A 443 -16.70 -13.39 5.11
CA TRP A 443 -16.73 -12.79 6.45
C TRP A 443 -17.81 -11.69 6.55
N ALA A 444 -18.01 -10.98 5.45
CA ALA A 444 -19.01 -9.93 5.26
C ALA A 444 -19.47 -9.95 3.80
N GLN A 445 -20.58 -9.28 3.52
CA GLN A 445 -21.03 -9.01 2.15
C GLN A 445 -20.21 -7.88 1.52
N ASN A 446 -20.16 -7.83 0.19
CA ASN A 446 -19.29 -6.91 -0.55
C ASN A 446 -19.93 -5.55 -0.87
N ASP A 447 -20.57 -4.98 0.14
CA ASP A 447 -21.02 -3.58 0.17
C ASP A 447 -20.33 -2.84 1.32
N ARG A 448 -20.32 -1.52 1.26
CA ARG A 448 -19.60 -0.64 2.20
C ARG A 448 -20.04 -0.81 3.65
N LYS A 449 -21.31 -1.16 3.93
CA LYS A 449 -21.83 -1.20 5.29
C LYS A 449 -21.61 -2.55 5.95
N ASP A 450 -22.08 -3.64 5.33
CA ASP A 450 -21.89 -5.00 5.86
C ASP A 450 -20.39 -5.29 6.08
N PHE A 451 -19.52 -4.75 5.22
CA PHE A 451 -18.07 -4.89 5.32
C PHE A 451 -17.40 -4.02 6.40
N TYR A 452 -17.80 -2.75 6.59
CA TYR A 452 -17.21 -1.89 7.64
C TYR A 452 -17.72 -2.24 9.05
N ASP A 453 -18.99 -2.65 9.20
CA ASP A 453 -19.52 -3.20 10.45
C ASP A 453 -18.64 -4.37 10.94
N TRP A 454 -18.24 -5.28 10.04
CA TRP A 454 -17.35 -6.41 10.36
C TRP A 454 -15.89 -5.99 10.60
N LEU A 455 -15.32 -5.15 9.73
CA LEU A 455 -13.88 -4.83 9.75
C LEU A 455 -13.48 -3.92 10.91
N TYR A 456 -14.35 -2.98 11.27
CA TYR A 456 -14.08 -1.96 12.29
C TYR A 456 -14.93 -2.12 13.55
N GLY A 457 -16.05 -2.85 13.50
CA GLY A 457 -16.99 -2.93 14.61
C GLY A 457 -17.80 -1.64 14.75
N ASP A 458 -18.13 -1.28 15.99
CA ASP A 458 -18.88 -0.06 16.32
C ASP A 458 -18.03 1.23 16.33
N GLU A 459 -16.76 1.19 15.92
CA GLU A 459 -15.85 2.35 15.89
C GLU A 459 -16.15 3.37 14.77
N ILE A 460 -17.04 3.03 13.82
CA ILE A 460 -17.36 3.86 12.65
C ILE A 460 -18.60 4.74 12.87
N VAL A 461 -18.55 5.97 12.33
CA VAL A 461 -19.73 6.82 12.07
C VAL A 461 -19.90 6.96 10.55
N TYR A 462 -21.08 6.63 10.04
CA TYR A 462 -21.36 6.59 8.60
C TYR A 462 -21.83 7.94 8.04
N GLY A 463 -21.07 8.50 7.11
CA GLY A 463 -21.51 9.52 6.14
C GLY A 463 -21.47 8.97 4.70
N GLN A 464 -21.49 9.85 3.70
CA GLN A 464 -21.15 9.51 2.30
C GLN A 464 -19.68 9.05 2.17
N PRO A 465 -19.23 8.51 1.02
CA PRO A 465 -17.81 8.27 0.75
C PRO A 465 -16.99 9.56 0.97
N GLY A 466 -15.96 9.48 1.83
CA GLY A 466 -15.15 10.63 2.25
C GLY A 466 -15.70 11.43 3.46
N GLU A 467 -16.88 11.07 3.98
CA GLU A 467 -17.49 11.69 5.18
C GLU A 467 -17.50 10.75 6.41
N VAL A 468 -16.96 9.53 6.30
CA VAL A 468 -16.87 8.60 7.44
C VAL A 468 -15.84 9.08 8.45
N THR A 469 -16.16 8.96 9.74
CA THR A 469 -15.19 9.14 10.83
C THR A 469 -15.01 7.88 11.67
N VAL A 470 -13.83 7.76 12.27
CA VAL A 470 -13.46 6.77 13.28
C VAL A 470 -13.53 7.44 14.65
N LYS A 471 -14.40 6.93 15.53
CA LYS A 471 -14.66 7.50 16.87
C LYS A 471 -13.40 7.59 17.73
N GLU A 472 -12.58 6.54 17.71
CA GLU A 472 -11.31 6.49 18.43
C GLU A 472 -10.27 5.66 17.66
N ALA A 473 -9.41 6.33 16.88
CA ALA A 473 -8.31 5.70 16.17
C ALA A 473 -7.03 5.75 17.02
N VAL A 474 -6.36 4.62 17.19
CA VAL A 474 -5.06 4.53 17.89
C VAL A 474 -3.95 4.37 16.85
N SER A 475 -2.93 5.22 16.86
CA SER A 475 -1.73 5.02 16.02
C SER A 475 -0.72 4.08 16.69
N CYS A 476 0.37 3.75 16.00
CA CYS A 476 1.42 2.89 16.53
C CYS A 476 2.79 3.58 16.53
N ASP A 477 3.43 3.61 17.70
CA ASP A 477 4.83 4.01 17.86
C ASP A 477 5.76 2.84 17.58
N PHE A 478 6.97 3.14 17.09
CA PHE A 478 7.96 2.13 16.72
C PHE A 478 9.28 2.33 17.48
N VAL A 479 9.67 1.36 18.31
CA VAL A 479 10.91 1.39 19.09
C VAL A 479 11.81 0.22 18.68
N LYS A 480 12.94 0.56 18.08
CA LYS A 480 13.90 -0.31 17.38
C LYS A 480 13.23 -1.18 16.31
N ARG A 481 12.69 -2.34 16.71
CA ARG A 481 11.94 -3.26 15.84
C ARG A 481 10.55 -3.62 16.36
N LYS A 482 10.10 -3.06 17.49
CA LYS A 482 8.80 -3.33 18.11
C LYS A 482 7.81 -2.23 17.75
N ALA A 483 6.56 -2.60 17.49
CA ALA A 483 5.42 -1.67 17.51
C ALA A 483 4.80 -1.64 18.92
N SER A 484 4.24 -0.50 19.30
CA SER A 484 3.42 -0.31 20.51
C SER A 484 2.30 0.70 20.21
N GLU A 485 1.21 0.70 20.97
CA GLU A 485 0.20 1.76 20.85
C GLU A 485 0.79 3.14 21.14
N GLY A 486 0.37 4.14 20.36
CA GLY A 486 0.81 5.53 20.42
C GLY A 486 -0.34 6.51 20.63
N LYS A 487 -0.31 7.65 19.93
CA LYS A 487 -1.33 8.72 20.04
C LYS A 487 -2.74 8.17 19.76
N VAL A 488 -3.70 8.63 20.56
CA VAL A 488 -5.13 8.35 20.40
C VAL A 488 -5.81 9.57 19.79
N TYR A 489 -6.48 9.35 18.66
CA TYR A 489 -7.18 10.34 17.86
C TYR A 489 -8.68 10.11 18.02
N LYS A 490 -9.48 11.18 18.04
CA LYS A 490 -10.94 11.08 18.22
C LYS A 490 -11.68 11.75 17.09
N ASP A 491 -12.76 11.09 16.66
CA ASP A 491 -13.67 11.56 15.62
C ASP A 491 -12.99 11.96 14.29
N ILE A 492 -11.80 11.42 13.99
CA ILE A 492 -11.04 11.73 12.77
C ILE A 492 -11.64 11.03 11.55
N LYS A 493 -11.44 11.61 10.37
CA LYS A 493 -11.91 11.03 9.11
C LYS A 493 -11.24 9.68 8.82
N LEU A 494 -11.98 8.82 8.12
CA LEU A 494 -11.42 7.68 7.38
C LEU A 494 -11.17 8.12 5.94
N TYR A 495 -9.91 8.20 5.53
CA TYR A 495 -9.54 8.39 4.13
C TYR A 495 -9.90 7.13 3.34
N GLU A 496 -11.01 7.16 2.62
CA GLU A 496 -11.51 6.04 1.83
C GLU A 496 -10.88 6.02 0.43
N ALA A 497 -9.63 5.59 0.32
CA ALA A 497 -8.91 5.52 -0.95
C ALA A 497 -9.71 4.75 -2.02
N PRO A 498 -9.87 5.26 -3.26
CA PRO A 498 -10.51 4.54 -4.36
C PRO A 498 -9.85 3.19 -4.64
N SER A 499 -10.65 2.19 -5.04
CA SER A 499 -10.14 0.88 -5.46
C SER A 499 -9.69 0.92 -6.92
N GLU A 500 -8.48 1.43 -7.16
CA GLU A 500 -7.93 1.59 -8.51
C GLU A 500 -7.98 0.31 -9.39
N PRO A 501 -8.26 0.42 -10.70
CA PRO A 501 -8.24 -0.71 -11.63
C PRO A 501 -6.90 -1.45 -11.67
N GLU A 502 -6.95 -2.78 -11.80
CA GLU A 502 -5.75 -3.61 -11.74
C GLU A 502 -4.99 -3.67 -13.08
N ASN A 503 -4.12 -2.68 -13.27
CA ASN A 503 -3.35 -2.41 -14.48
C ASN A 503 -2.22 -3.42 -14.77
N LEU A 504 -2.57 -4.61 -15.29
CA LEU A 504 -1.60 -5.58 -15.82
C LEU A 504 -2.05 -6.22 -17.14
N GLN A 505 -1.09 -6.62 -17.98
CA GLN A 505 -1.31 -7.38 -19.22
C GLN A 505 -0.64 -8.75 -19.16
N PHE A 506 -1.37 -9.82 -19.47
CA PHE A 506 -0.83 -11.18 -19.61
C PHE A 506 -0.23 -11.44 -21.00
N TYR A 507 0.77 -12.31 -21.09
CA TYR A 507 1.40 -12.72 -22.35
C TYR A 507 2.08 -14.10 -22.27
N THR A 508 2.33 -14.70 -23.44
CA THR A 508 3.21 -15.88 -23.59
C THR A 508 4.52 -15.49 -24.27
N ILE A 509 5.61 -16.22 -24.01
CA ILE A 509 6.94 -15.96 -24.59
C ILE A 509 7.22 -16.97 -25.70
N LYS A 510 7.64 -16.49 -26.88
CA LYS A 510 7.91 -17.33 -28.05
C LYS A 510 9.09 -18.28 -27.79
N GLY A 511 8.78 -19.58 -27.78
CA GLY A 511 9.74 -20.66 -27.57
C GLY A 511 10.29 -20.77 -26.14
N VAL A 512 9.65 -20.17 -25.13
CA VAL A 512 10.08 -20.27 -23.72
C VAL A 512 8.92 -20.72 -22.85
N LYS A 513 9.14 -21.72 -22.00
CA LYS A 513 8.15 -22.12 -20.99
C LYS A 513 8.13 -21.06 -19.87
N PRO A 514 6.98 -20.49 -19.47
CA PRO A 514 6.91 -19.49 -18.40
C PRO A 514 7.68 -19.90 -17.13
N ALA A 515 7.42 -21.11 -16.61
CA ALA A 515 8.03 -21.63 -15.39
C ALA A 515 9.48 -22.16 -15.57
N SER A 516 10.26 -21.57 -16.48
CA SER A 516 11.70 -21.85 -16.66
C SER A 516 12.53 -20.62 -16.28
N HIS A 517 13.84 -20.79 -16.04
CA HIS A 517 14.75 -19.71 -15.63
C HIS A 517 14.62 -18.48 -16.55
N LEU A 518 14.85 -18.67 -17.86
CA LEU A 518 14.68 -17.65 -18.89
C LEU A 518 13.25 -17.04 -18.94
N GLY A 519 12.23 -17.79 -18.53
CA GLY A 519 10.86 -17.30 -18.42
C GLY A 519 10.64 -16.38 -17.21
N TYR A 520 11.27 -16.68 -16.07
CA TYR A 520 11.32 -15.77 -14.91
C TYR A 520 12.14 -14.52 -15.23
N ASP A 521 13.32 -14.70 -15.83
CA ASP A 521 14.25 -13.61 -16.14
C ASP A 521 13.61 -12.59 -17.11
N ILE A 522 13.02 -13.05 -18.23
CA ILE A 522 12.29 -12.17 -19.18
C ILE A 522 11.11 -11.45 -18.49
N ASN A 523 10.32 -12.16 -17.67
CA ASN A 523 9.17 -11.59 -16.94
C ASN A 523 9.59 -10.59 -15.85
N ARG A 524 10.82 -10.71 -15.35
CA ARG A 524 11.41 -9.78 -14.40
C ARG A 524 12.05 -8.58 -15.10
N GLU A 525 12.74 -8.80 -16.22
CA GLU A 525 13.44 -7.75 -16.98
C GLU A 525 12.47 -6.68 -17.49
N LEU A 526 11.29 -7.08 -17.96
CA LEU A 526 10.21 -6.17 -18.35
C LEU A 526 9.68 -5.29 -17.19
N ARG A 527 10.04 -5.54 -15.93
CA ARG A 527 9.60 -4.77 -14.74
C ARG A 527 10.70 -3.85 -14.18
N ARG A 528 11.80 -3.68 -14.92
CA ARG A 528 12.97 -2.90 -14.49
C ARG A 528 13.14 -1.58 -15.22
N VAL A 529 12.35 -1.33 -16.27
CA VAL A 529 12.51 -0.13 -17.10
C VAL A 529 12.33 1.12 -16.26
N GLY A 530 13.29 2.03 -16.37
CA GLY A 530 13.30 3.33 -15.71
C GLY A 530 14.72 3.90 -15.62
N TYR A 531 14.82 5.16 -15.20
CA TYR A 531 16.08 5.88 -15.12
C TYR A 531 17.15 5.15 -14.29
N GLY A 532 18.39 5.15 -14.77
CA GLY A 532 19.52 4.48 -14.11
C GLY A 532 19.55 2.96 -14.27
N TYR A 533 18.76 2.37 -15.18
CA TYR A 533 18.79 0.94 -15.47
C TYR A 533 18.85 0.63 -16.98
N ASP A 534 19.97 0.06 -17.42
CA ASP A 534 20.14 -0.48 -18.76
C ASP A 534 19.44 -1.84 -18.90
N VAL A 535 18.49 -1.92 -19.84
CA VAL A 535 17.72 -3.15 -20.11
C VAL A 535 18.57 -4.19 -20.83
N ASP A 536 18.57 -5.44 -20.36
CA ASP A 536 19.21 -6.55 -21.07
C ASP A 536 18.39 -6.98 -22.30
N ARG A 537 18.68 -6.30 -23.41
CA ARG A 537 18.08 -6.54 -24.72
C ARG A 537 18.40 -7.93 -25.30
N LYS A 538 19.46 -8.60 -24.84
CA LYS A 538 19.81 -9.97 -25.27
C LYS A 538 18.98 -11.00 -24.51
N LEU A 539 18.81 -10.81 -23.21
CA LEU A 539 17.86 -11.58 -22.40
C LEU A 539 16.43 -11.49 -22.97
N LEU A 540 16.01 -10.30 -23.37
CA LEU A 540 14.74 -10.06 -24.05
C LEU A 540 14.69 -10.51 -25.53
N LYS A 541 15.75 -11.13 -26.07
CA LYS A 541 15.85 -11.60 -27.47
C LYS A 541 15.60 -10.52 -28.53
N LEU A 542 15.81 -9.25 -28.19
CA LEU A 542 15.64 -8.12 -29.10
C LEU A 542 16.86 -7.96 -30.02
N ASP A 543 18.03 -8.32 -29.50
CA ASP A 543 19.34 -8.27 -30.15
C ASP A 543 19.94 -9.69 -30.28
N LYS A 544 21.07 -9.82 -30.99
CA LYS A 544 21.73 -11.12 -31.31
C LYS A 544 22.91 -11.47 -30.38
#